data_AF-G7PD87-F1
#
_entry.id   AF-G7PD87-F1
#
_cell.length_a   1.000
_cell.length_b   1.000
_cell.length_c   1.000
_cell.angle_alpha   90.00
_cell.angle_beta   90.00
_cell.angle_gamma   90.00
#
_symmetry.space_group_name_H-M   'P 1'
#
loop_
_entity.id
_entity.type
_entity.pdbx_description
1 polymer ?
#
loop_
_entity_poly.entity_id
_entity_poly.type
_entity_poly.pdbx_seq_one_letter_code
_entity_poly.pdbx_strand_id
1 'polypeptide(L)'
;DTSSKIMEPRRPNVKTAVPLSLERYHICEEYGFLLPDSLKELPDHYRPWMEIANKLPQLIDAHQLRAHVDKMPLLSCQFLKGHREQRLAHLVLSFLTMGYVWQEGEAQPAEVLPRNLALPFVEVSRNLGLPPILVHSDLVLTNWTKKDPDRDRVSLCLPGWSAVA
;
A
#
# COMPACT_ATOMS: atom_id res chain seq x y z
N ASP A 1 25.26 -35.82 61.68
CA ASP A 1 24.03 -35.53 60.92
C ASP A 1 23.78 -34.04 60.85
N THR A 2 24.22 -33.35 59.80
CA THR A 2 23.48 -33.08 58.54
C THR A 2 22.72 -31.74 58.63
N SER A 3 23.47 -30.63 58.57
CA SER A 3 22.93 -29.32 58.22
C SER A 3 22.51 -29.33 56.75
N SER A 4 21.21 -29.23 56.48
CA SER A 4 20.69 -29.06 55.13
C SER A 4 21.06 -27.67 54.60
N LYS A 5 22.03 -27.63 53.67
CA LYS A 5 22.23 -26.46 52.82
C LYS A 5 21.06 -26.39 51.85
N ILE A 6 20.18 -25.42 52.05
CA ILE A 6 19.12 -25.06 51.09
C ILE A 6 19.82 -24.58 49.81
N MET A 7 19.64 -25.34 48.74
CA MET A 7 20.17 -25.01 47.41
C MET A 7 19.20 -24.02 46.77
N GLU A 8 19.54 -22.74 46.77
CA GLU A 8 18.77 -21.77 45.99
C GLU A 8 18.84 -22.12 44.49
N PRO A 9 17.71 -22.12 43.77
CA PRO A 9 17.72 -22.35 42.34
C PRO A 9 18.43 -21.19 41.64
N ARG A 10 19.53 -21.49 40.96
CA ARG A 10 20.20 -20.55 40.04
C ARG A 10 19.15 -20.06 39.03
N ARG A 11 18.81 -18.77 39.12
CA ARG A 11 17.99 -18.09 38.11
C ARG A 11 18.65 -18.29 36.74
N PRO A 12 17.93 -18.81 35.73
CA PRO A 12 18.51 -18.91 34.40
C PRO A 12 18.89 -17.50 33.95
N ASN A 13 20.14 -17.38 33.51
CA ASN A 13 20.71 -16.17 32.95
C ASN A 13 19.77 -15.68 31.84
N VAL A 14 19.10 -14.55 32.06
CA VAL A 14 18.19 -13.93 31.09
C VAL A 14 19.04 -13.64 29.87
N LYS A 15 18.93 -14.51 28.85
CA LYS A 15 19.53 -14.27 27.54
C LYS A 15 19.08 -12.88 27.13
N THR A 16 20.02 -11.94 27.02
CA THR A 16 19.77 -10.57 26.61
C THR A 16 18.93 -10.63 25.34
N ALA A 17 17.65 -10.26 25.45
CA ALA A 17 16.74 -10.30 24.32
C ALA A 17 17.30 -9.35 23.26
N VAL A 18 17.42 -9.83 22.02
CA VAL A 18 17.81 -8.97 20.90
C VAL A 18 16.80 -7.81 20.87
N PRO A 19 17.25 -6.54 20.85
CA PRO A 19 16.34 -5.41 20.81
C PRO A 19 15.42 -5.54 19.60
N LEU A 20 14.10 -5.45 19.82
CA LEU A 20 13.11 -5.50 18.77
C LEU A 20 13.22 -4.20 17.94
N SER A 21 13.71 -4.31 16.71
CA SER A 21 13.70 -3.20 15.75
C SER A 21 12.34 -3.19 15.05
N LEU A 22 11.50 -2.22 15.39
CA LEU A 22 10.18 -2.03 14.79
C LEU A 22 10.26 -1.71 13.28
N GLU A 23 11.33 -1.03 12.86
CA GLU A 23 11.59 -0.70 11.46
C GLU A 23 11.66 -1.94 10.55
N ARG A 24 12.25 -3.03 11.05
CA ARG A 24 12.33 -4.31 10.32
C ARG A 24 10.94 -4.91 10.03
N TYR A 25 9.95 -4.57 10.86
CA TYR A 25 8.57 -5.00 10.71
C TYR A 25 7.69 -3.91 10.05
N HIS A 26 8.31 -2.83 9.57
CA HIS A 26 7.61 -1.67 9.00
C HIS A 26 6.61 -1.03 9.97
N ILE A 27 6.93 -1.03 11.26
CA ILE A 27 6.15 -0.39 12.31
C ILE A 27 6.85 0.92 12.70
N CYS A 28 6.12 2.02 12.59
CA CYS A 28 6.55 3.32 13.06
C CYS A 28 6.29 3.45 14.57
N GLU A 29 7.25 3.99 15.32
CA GLU A 29 7.08 4.25 16.75
C GLU A 29 5.97 5.28 17.04
N GLU A 30 5.82 6.28 16.18
CA GLU A 30 4.85 7.37 16.36
C GLU A 30 3.45 7.00 15.85
N TYR A 31 3.37 6.29 14.72
CA TYR A 31 2.11 6.05 14.00
C TYR A 31 1.69 4.56 13.93
N GLY A 32 2.45 3.66 14.55
CA GLY A 32 2.19 2.23 14.51
C GLY A 32 2.33 1.67 13.09
N PHE A 33 1.27 1.03 12.58
CA PHE A 33 1.28 0.40 11.25
C PHE A 33 1.03 1.37 10.08
N LEU A 34 0.78 2.65 10.37
CA LEU A 34 0.73 3.67 9.33
C LEU A 34 2.10 3.82 8.70
N LEU A 35 2.15 3.83 7.36
CA LEU A 35 3.39 4.06 6.64
C LEU A 35 3.77 5.55 6.80
N PRO A 36 4.88 5.87 7.50
CA PRO A 36 5.35 7.25 7.59
C PRO A 36 5.85 7.72 6.22
N ASP A 37 5.72 9.02 5.93
CA ASP A 37 6.16 9.65 4.68
C ASP A 37 5.64 8.91 3.43
N SER A 38 4.32 8.73 3.37
CA SER A 38 3.65 8.17 2.20
C SER A 38 4.05 8.93 0.93
N LEU A 39 4.54 8.20 -0.06
CA LEU A 39 4.87 8.79 -1.35
C LEU A 39 3.58 9.23 -2.05
N LYS A 40 3.63 10.41 -2.68
CA LYS A 40 2.50 10.95 -3.46
C LYS A 40 2.64 10.67 -4.96
N GLU A 41 3.87 10.51 -5.42
CA GLU A 41 4.19 10.31 -6.83
C GLU A 41 5.14 9.13 -6.99
N LEU A 42 4.96 8.38 -8.08
CA LEU A 42 5.91 7.36 -8.51
C LEU A 42 6.96 7.97 -9.44
N PRO A 43 8.10 7.29 -9.65
CA PRO A 43 9.07 7.69 -10.67
C PRO A 43 8.43 7.90 -12.05
N ASP A 44 9.00 8.81 -12.86
CA ASP A 44 8.49 9.22 -14.18
C ASP A 44 8.13 8.07 -15.13
N HIS A 45 8.80 6.92 -15.01
CA HIS A 45 8.48 5.71 -15.77
C HIS A 45 7.01 5.27 -15.60
N TYR A 46 6.45 5.47 -14.41
CA TYR A 46 5.09 5.08 -14.01
C TYR A 46 4.05 6.19 -14.18
N ARG A 47 4.41 7.29 -14.85
CA ARG A 47 3.48 8.39 -15.15
C ARG A 47 2.17 7.94 -15.81
N PRO A 48 2.14 6.95 -16.74
CA PRO A 48 0.88 6.47 -17.31
C PRO A 48 -0.11 5.94 -16.26
N TRP A 49 0.38 5.31 -15.18
CA TRP A 49 -0.47 4.86 -14.08
C TRP A 49 -1.00 6.04 -13.28
N MET A 50 -0.12 6.97 -12.93
CA MET A 50 -0.46 8.16 -12.12
C MET A 50 -1.45 9.08 -12.84
N GLU A 51 -1.32 9.29 -14.14
CA GLU A 51 -2.23 10.15 -14.92
C GLU A 51 -3.66 9.64 -14.92
N ILE A 52 -3.85 8.31 -15.06
CA ILE A 52 -5.18 7.69 -14.99
C ILE A 52 -5.71 7.75 -13.56
N ALA A 53 -4.88 7.41 -12.57
CA ALA A 53 -5.27 7.42 -11.16
C ALA A 53 -5.69 8.81 -10.66
N ASN A 54 -4.97 9.86 -11.09
CA ASN A 54 -5.29 11.24 -10.75
C ASN A 54 -6.58 11.76 -11.39
N LYS A 55 -7.07 11.10 -12.44
CA LYS A 55 -8.33 11.43 -13.13
C LYS A 55 -9.40 10.36 -12.91
N LEU A 56 -9.18 9.45 -11.96
CA LEU A 56 -9.98 8.24 -11.81
C LEU A 56 -11.47 8.55 -11.61
N PRO A 57 -11.89 9.50 -10.73
CA PRO A 57 -13.30 9.81 -10.56
C PRO A 57 -13.95 10.30 -11.86
N GLN A 58 -13.30 11.25 -12.56
CA GLN A 58 -13.83 11.81 -13.78
C GLN A 58 -13.92 10.76 -14.90
N LEU A 59 -12.96 9.83 -14.97
CA LEU A 59 -12.95 8.76 -15.96
C LEU A 59 -14.01 7.68 -15.68
N ILE A 60 -14.29 7.40 -14.40
CA ILE A 60 -15.37 6.49 -14.00
C ILE A 60 -16.71 7.13 -14.38
N ASP A 61 -16.96 8.36 -13.93
CA ASP A 61 -18.20 9.10 -14.19
C ASP A 61 -18.48 9.27 -15.70
N ALA A 62 -17.42 9.46 -16.50
CA ALA A 62 -17.54 9.59 -17.94
C ALA A 62 -17.65 8.25 -18.69
N HIS A 63 -17.65 7.10 -18.00
CA HIS A 63 -17.61 5.78 -18.63
C HIS A 63 -16.39 5.56 -19.56
N GLN A 64 -15.25 6.20 -19.24
CA GLN A 64 -14.04 6.22 -20.08
C GLN A 64 -12.82 5.52 -19.48
N LEU A 65 -12.85 5.12 -18.21
CA LEU A 65 -11.72 4.46 -17.54
C LEU A 65 -11.22 3.21 -18.29
N ARG A 66 -12.10 2.27 -18.63
CA ARG A 66 -11.71 1.03 -19.36
C ARG A 66 -10.91 1.35 -20.62
N ALA A 67 -11.40 2.28 -21.45
CA ALA A 67 -10.73 2.68 -22.68
C ALA A 67 -9.33 3.31 -22.47
N HIS A 68 -9.10 3.98 -21.33
CA HIS A 68 -7.79 4.53 -20.98
C HIS A 68 -6.85 3.44 -20.48
N VAL A 69 -7.35 2.55 -19.62
CA VAL A 69 -6.58 1.40 -19.11
C VAL A 69 -6.18 0.47 -20.26
N ASP A 70 -7.06 0.20 -21.22
CA ASP A 70 -6.75 -0.68 -22.36
C ASP A 70 -5.63 -0.12 -23.26
N LYS A 71 -5.50 1.21 -23.34
CA LYS A 71 -4.44 1.91 -24.09
C LYS A 71 -3.15 2.11 -23.29
N MET A 72 -3.16 1.78 -22.00
CA MET A 72 -2.02 1.95 -21.12
C MET A 72 -0.85 1.07 -21.56
N PRO A 73 0.40 1.56 -21.58
CA PRO A 73 1.54 0.70 -21.88
C PRO A 73 1.72 -0.35 -20.77
N LEU A 74 2.19 -1.55 -21.15
CA LEU A 74 2.67 -2.53 -20.18
C LEU A 74 4.01 -2.04 -19.62
N LEU A 75 4.03 -1.68 -18.34
CA LEU A 75 5.23 -1.19 -17.64
C LEU A 75 5.82 -2.30 -16.75
N SER A 76 7.15 -2.33 -16.67
CA SER A 76 7.86 -3.28 -15.79
C SER A 76 7.96 -2.72 -14.37
N CYS A 77 7.81 -3.58 -13.37
CA CYS A 77 7.94 -3.20 -11.96
C CYS A 77 9.40 -3.18 -11.46
N GLN A 78 10.38 -3.53 -12.31
CA GLN A 78 11.81 -3.58 -11.95
C GLN A 78 12.39 -2.22 -11.53
N PHE A 79 11.74 -1.11 -11.90
CA PHE A 79 12.18 0.24 -11.57
C PHE A 79 11.56 0.77 -10.26
N LEU A 80 10.65 0.02 -9.62
CA LEU A 80 10.13 0.36 -8.29
C LEU A 80 11.17 0.00 -7.23
N LYS A 81 11.75 1.03 -6.61
CA LYS A 81 12.81 0.91 -5.61
C LYS A 81 12.25 1.02 -4.20
N GLY A 82 12.47 -0.05 -3.43
CA GLY A 82 12.16 -0.08 -2.01
C GLY A 82 10.66 -0.21 -1.70
N HIS A 83 10.38 -0.32 -0.40
CA HIS A 83 9.04 -0.65 0.09
C HIS A 83 8.01 0.45 -0.25
N ARG A 84 8.34 1.73 -0.04
CA ARG A 84 7.38 2.83 -0.23
C ARG A 84 6.87 2.94 -1.68
N GLU A 85 7.74 2.84 -2.67
CA GLU A 85 7.34 2.90 -4.09
C GLU A 85 6.45 1.72 -4.46
N GLN A 86 6.78 0.51 -3.98
CA GLN A 86 5.95 -0.67 -4.21
C GLN A 86 4.57 -0.52 -3.55
N ARG A 87 4.50 0.03 -2.34
CA ARG A 87 3.23 0.29 -1.64
C ARG A 87 2.35 1.28 -2.41
N LEU A 88 2.92 2.38 -2.92
CA LEU A 88 2.18 3.34 -3.74
C LEU A 88 1.75 2.72 -5.08
N ALA A 89 2.61 1.96 -5.74
CA ALA A 89 2.26 1.25 -6.96
C ALA A 89 1.11 0.25 -6.75
N HIS A 90 1.14 -0.50 -5.65
CA HIS A 90 0.06 -1.41 -5.28
C HIS A 90 -1.26 -0.67 -5.06
N LEU A 91 -1.22 0.45 -4.32
CA LEU A 91 -2.38 1.32 -4.11
C LEU A 91 -3.00 1.80 -5.44
N VAL A 92 -2.16 2.36 -6.31
CA VAL A 92 -2.58 2.91 -7.62
C VAL A 92 -3.19 1.81 -8.49
N LEU A 93 -2.49 0.69 -8.66
CA LEU A 93 -2.94 -0.44 -9.49
C LEU A 93 -4.21 -1.08 -8.92
N SER A 94 -4.35 -1.12 -7.60
CA SER A 94 -5.57 -1.57 -6.92
C SER A 94 -6.77 -0.68 -7.23
N PHE A 95 -6.60 0.64 -7.18
CA PHE A 95 -7.67 1.58 -7.54
C PHE A 95 -8.06 1.51 -9.01
N LEU A 96 -7.08 1.43 -9.91
CA LEU A 96 -7.34 1.23 -11.34
C LEU A 96 -8.10 -0.08 -11.57
N THR A 97 -7.75 -1.14 -10.85
CA THR A 97 -8.43 -2.45 -10.92
C THR A 97 -9.88 -2.36 -10.42
N MET A 98 -10.11 -1.76 -9.24
CA MET A 98 -11.46 -1.58 -8.71
C MET A 98 -12.33 -0.74 -9.64
N GLY A 99 -11.80 0.37 -10.16
CA GLY A 99 -12.50 1.19 -11.13
C GLY A 99 -12.79 0.41 -12.41
N TYR A 100 -11.81 -0.29 -12.98
CA TYR A 100 -11.98 -1.02 -14.24
C TYR A 100 -13.06 -2.10 -14.15
N VAL A 101 -13.04 -2.88 -13.06
CA VAL A 101 -14.04 -3.93 -12.82
C VAL A 101 -15.42 -3.31 -12.66
N TRP A 102 -15.57 -2.35 -11.74
CA TRP A 102 -16.87 -1.90 -11.25
C TRP A 102 -17.43 -0.64 -11.92
N GLN A 103 -16.76 -0.08 -12.94
CA GLN A 103 -17.18 1.16 -13.60
C GLN A 103 -18.66 1.19 -14.00
N GLU A 104 -19.19 0.06 -14.51
CA GLU A 104 -20.58 -0.06 -14.96
C GLU A 104 -21.54 -0.53 -13.85
N GLY A 105 -21.09 -0.49 -12.60
CA GLY A 105 -21.82 -0.98 -11.43
C GLY A 105 -21.87 -2.51 -11.34
N GLU A 106 -22.69 -3.00 -10.42
CA GLU A 106 -22.81 -4.43 -10.08
C GLU A 106 -23.41 -5.28 -11.21
N ALA A 107 -24.16 -4.66 -12.13
CA ALA A 107 -24.83 -5.35 -13.22
C ALA A 107 -23.89 -5.75 -14.37
N GLN A 108 -22.79 -5.03 -14.59
CA GLN A 108 -21.87 -5.25 -15.72
C GLN A 108 -20.39 -5.16 -15.30
N PRO A 109 -19.95 -5.97 -14.31
CA PRO A 109 -18.56 -5.98 -13.90
C PRO A 109 -17.67 -6.56 -15.01
N ALA A 110 -16.46 -6.02 -15.17
CA ALA A 110 -15.48 -6.64 -16.06
C ALA A 110 -14.89 -7.90 -15.40
N GLU A 111 -15.02 -9.04 -16.06
CA GLU A 111 -14.53 -10.33 -15.55
C GLU A 111 -13.05 -10.58 -15.88
N VAL A 112 -12.50 -9.83 -16.83
CA VAL A 112 -11.12 -9.99 -17.31
C VAL A 112 -10.40 -8.65 -17.27
N LEU A 113 -9.28 -8.62 -16.55
CA LEU A 113 -8.37 -7.48 -16.55
C LEU A 113 -7.42 -7.53 -17.74
N PRO A 114 -7.13 -6.38 -18.38
CA PRO A 114 -6.19 -6.33 -19.48
C PRO A 114 -4.76 -6.57 -18.96
N ARG A 115 -3.92 -7.18 -19.81
CA ARG A 115 -2.57 -7.65 -19.42
C ARG A 115 -1.66 -6.55 -18.89
N ASN A 116 -1.79 -5.34 -19.46
CA ASN A 116 -1.05 -4.14 -19.08
C ASN A 116 -1.35 -3.64 -17.66
N LEU A 117 -2.49 -4.01 -17.08
CA LEU A 117 -2.85 -3.75 -15.67
C LEU A 117 -2.59 -4.98 -14.81
N ALA A 118 -3.03 -6.17 -15.25
CA ALA A 118 -2.99 -7.39 -14.45
C ALA A 118 -1.56 -7.85 -14.12
N LEU A 119 -0.66 -7.86 -15.10
CA LEU A 119 0.72 -8.34 -14.90
C LEU A 119 1.51 -7.51 -13.88
N PRO A 120 1.61 -6.17 -14.01
CA PRO A 120 2.33 -5.38 -13.02
C PRO A 120 1.67 -5.46 -11.65
N PHE A 121 0.34 -5.53 -11.58
CA PHE A 121 -0.36 -5.62 -10.30
C PHE A 121 -0.03 -6.92 -9.56
N VAL A 122 -0.04 -8.06 -10.27
CA VAL A 122 0.38 -9.35 -9.70
C VAL A 122 1.84 -9.33 -9.27
N GLU A 123 2.73 -8.70 -10.05
CA GLU A 123 4.15 -8.60 -9.73
C GLU A 123 4.40 -7.78 -8.46
N VAL A 124 3.82 -6.58 -8.36
CA VAL A 124 3.93 -5.73 -7.16
C VAL A 124 3.33 -6.43 -5.94
N SER A 125 2.17 -7.06 -6.10
CA SER A 125 1.50 -7.81 -5.03
C SER A 125 2.39 -8.94 -4.51
N ARG A 126 3.02 -9.71 -5.40
CA ARG A 126 3.98 -10.75 -5.02
C ARG A 126 5.17 -10.19 -4.25
N ASN A 127 5.74 -9.07 -4.71
CA ASN A 127 6.90 -8.45 -4.06
C ASN A 127 6.59 -7.98 -2.64
N LEU A 128 5.36 -7.55 -2.38
CA LEU A 128 4.87 -7.12 -1.07
C LEU A 128 4.29 -8.25 -0.21
N GLY A 129 4.13 -9.46 -0.74
CA GLY A 129 3.44 -10.55 -0.05
C GLY A 129 1.93 -10.30 0.13
N LEU A 130 1.32 -9.50 -0.75
CA LEU A 130 -0.10 -9.15 -0.74
C LEU A 130 -0.84 -9.86 -1.89
N PRO A 131 -2.17 -10.02 -1.77
CA PRO A 131 -2.99 -10.39 -2.92
C PRO A 131 -3.15 -9.21 -3.91
N PRO A 132 -3.38 -9.50 -5.21
CA PRO A 132 -3.69 -8.50 -6.22
C PRO A 132 -5.17 -8.08 -6.14
N ILE A 133 -5.54 -7.48 -5.02
CA ILE A 133 -6.83 -6.83 -4.78
C ILE A 133 -6.59 -5.64 -3.85
N LEU A 134 -7.45 -4.63 -3.89
CA LEU A 134 -7.39 -3.52 -2.94
C LEU A 134 -7.58 -4.07 -1.52
N VAL A 135 -6.57 -3.94 -0.65
CA VAL A 135 -6.65 -4.37 0.75
C VAL A 135 -6.64 -3.18 1.71
N HIS A 136 -7.01 -3.43 2.96
CA HIS A 136 -7.01 -2.42 4.03
C HIS A 136 -5.65 -1.72 4.18
N SER A 137 -4.57 -2.47 4.01
CA SER A 137 -3.22 -1.90 4.12
C SER A 137 -3.00 -0.77 3.11
N ASP A 138 -3.62 -0.86 1.93
CA ASP A 138 -3.43 0.11 0.85
C ASP A 138 -4.33 1.31 1.09
N LEU A 139 -5.62 1.04 1.33
CA LEU A 139 -6.65 2.07 1.45
C LEU A 139 -6.49 2.96 2.70
N VAL A 140 -6.01 2.39 3.81
CA VAL A 140 -5.99 3.07 5.11
C VAL A 140 -4.58 3.33 5.58
N LEU A 141 -3.71 2.31 5.56
CA LEU A 141 -2.40 2.42 6.22
C LEU A 141 -1.36 3.19 5.40
N THR A 142 -1.53 3.29 4.08
CA THR A 142 -0.60 3.99 3.18
C THR A 142 -1.13 5.28 2.59
N ASN A 143 -2.39 5.60 2.84
CA ASN A 143 -3.10 6.63 2.10
C ASN A 143 -3.40 7.86 2.96
N TRP A 144 -2.40 8.41 3.64
CA TRP A 144 -2.63 9.52 4.58
C TRP A 144 -1.58 10.60 4.46
N THR A 145 -1.95 11.84 4.79
CA THR A 145 -1.03 12.97 4.95
C THR A 145 -1.44 13.79 6.18
N LYS A 146 -0.46 14.41 6.87
CA LYS A 146 -0.76 15.44 7.86
C LYS A 146 -1.23 16.70 7.13
N LYS A 147 -2.42 17.21 7.49
CA LYS A 147 -2.93 18.48 6.95
C LYS A 147 -2.12 19.69 7.45
N ASP A 148 -1.52 19.58 8.63
CA ASP A 148 -0.75 20.62 9.31
C ASP A 148 0.38 19.94 10.11
N PRO A 149 1.65 20.35 9.97
CA PRO A 149 2.75 19.81 10.77
C PRO A 149 2.57 19.99 12.28
N ASP A 150 1.87 21.05 12.70
CA ASP A 150 1.70 21.46 14.11
C ASP A 150 0.36 21.00 14.73
N ARG A 151 -0.49 20.27 13.98
CA ARG A 151 -1.76 19.75 14.50
C ARG A 151 -1.98 18.28 14.12
N ASP A 152 -2.58 17.52 15.04
CA ASP A 152 -2.94 16.10 14.85
C ASP A 152 -4.15 15.89 13.92
N ARG A 153 -4.18 16.56 12.76
CA ARG A 153 -5.22 16.38 11.74
C ARG A 153 -4.65 15.59 10.56
N VAL A 154 -5.13 14.37 10.42
CA VAL A 154 -4.80 13.47 9.31
C VAL A 154 -5.89 13.54 8.22
N SER A 155 -5.54 13.37 6.96
CA SER A 155 -6.51 13.22 5.87
C SER A 155 -6.09 12.13 4.89
N LEU A 156 -7.09 11.45 4.33
CA LEU A 156 -6.88 10.44 3.31
C LEU A 156 -6.47 11.09 1.97
N CYS A 157 -5.45 10.55 1.31
CA CYS A 157 -4.88 11.10 0.07
C CYS A 157 -5.12 10.19 -1.13
N LEU A 158 -6.38 9.89 -1.42
CA LEU A 158 -6.72 9.02 -2.54
C LEU A 158 -6.23 9.65 -3.86
N PRO A 159 -5.61 8.88 -4.78
CA PRO A 159 -5.25 9.39 -6.11
C PRO A 159 -6.46 10.02 -6.80
N GLY A 160 -6.35 11.27 -7.22
CA GLY A 160 -7.42 12.01 -7.90
C GLY A 160 -8.60 12.49 -7.03
N TRP A 161 -8.67 12.10 -5.75
CA TRP A 161 -9.62 12.64 -4.79
C TRP A 161 -8.90 13.61 -3.88
N SER A 162 -8.97 14.92 -4.19
CA SER A 162 -8.61 15.92 -3.19
C SER A 162 -9.52 15.71 -1.99
N ALA A 163 -8.92 15.42 -0.82
CA ALA A 163 -9.62 15.11 0.41
C ALA A 163 -10.81 16.05 0.61
N VAL A 164 -12.03 15.54 0.39
CA VAL A 164 -13.23 16.24 0.83
C VAL A 164 -13.15 16.23 2.36
N ALA A 165 -12.93 17.43 2.89
CA ALA A 165 -12.58 17.70 4.28
C ALA A 165 -13.73 17.42 5.24
#